data_AF-A0A6E8W8Z9-F1
#
_entry.id   AF-A0A6E8W8Z9-F1
#
_cell.length_a   1.000
_cell.length_b   1.000
_cell.length_c   1.000
_cell.angle_alpha   90.00
_cell.angle_beta   90.00
_cell.angle_gamma   90.00
#
_symmetry.space_group_name_H-M   'P 1'
#
loop_
_entity.id
_entity.type
_entity.pdbx_description
1 polymer ?
#
loop_
_entity_poly.entity_id
_entity_poly.type
_entity_poly.pdbx_seq_one_letter_code
_entity_poly.pdbx_strand_id
1 'polypeptide(L)'
;MERLKWCILVGLAFVCQFGLAPGQEGVKTAWRKGGGVQVASHDVTIANQSFVEMAEPGRQTNTTVMSLQRSNESMSALDRFMNKTKGHIPAGVCFEEVPTVSLLKYNPRGDVPAGNGSNPSLSRIQVCCPGYERNVHNFRKCEPVCEDPCLNGLCVGPNTCECYPDFVRNGQGRCVPTCPIGCDHGECVVGTGECRCKEGYELDPTTKKFCVPHCTGGCGVGRCVDVERCECGEGYKFDPKLKCAPHCEGGCLNGRCVEPGVCRCEAGYEMSEMGCEPICSNGCFHGVCTAPETCSCKPGYQKVGDHCTATCDRPCLNGECTGPNVCSCNRGYILDEANPFHCIAHCPNGCPNGVCSGPNMCLCNAGYVKDRSLKGSQACIKRFDGVKS
;
A
#
# COMPACT_ATOMS: atom_id res chain seq x y z
N MET A 1 15.48 29.35 -23.37
CA MET A 1 16.55 28.73 -24.18
C MET A 1 17.85 28.92 -23.43
N GLU A 2 18.71 27.89 -23.41
CA GLU A 2 19.87 27.70 -22.51
C GLU A 2 19.56 27.06 -21.15
N ARG A 3 19.16 25.76 -21.15
CA ARG A 3 19.56 24.72 -20.17
C ARG A 3 19.21 23.33 -20.72
N LEU A 4 19.58 23.06 -21.97
CA LEU A 4 19.28 21.78 -22.65
C LEU A 4 20.43 21.31 -23.55
N LYS A 5 21.68 21.49 -23.10
CA LYS A 5 22.89 21.13 -23.87
C LYS A 5 24.00 20.44 -23.06
N TRP A 6 23.71 19.89 -21.88
CA TRP A 6 24.74 19.32 -20.99
C TRP A 6 24.45 17.90 -20.45
N CYS A 7 23.70 17.08 -21.19
CA CYS A 7 23.50 15.66 -20.83
C CYS A 7 23.78 14.64 -21.96
N ILE A 8 24.43 15.05 -23.06
CA ILE A 8 24.74 14.16 -24.21
C ILE A 8 26.24 13.83 -24.30
N LEU A 9 26.99 13.82 -23.18
CA LEU A 9 28.41 13.46 -23.18
C LEU A 9 28.87 12.68 -21.93
N VAL A 10 28.09 11.67 -21.50
CA VAL A 10 28.62 10.56 -20.70
C VAL A 10 27.93 9.26 -21.14
N GLY A 11 28.19 8.87 -22.38
CA GLY A 11 27.79 7.58 -22.92
C GLY A 11 28.87 7.17 -23.90
N LEU A 12 29.82 6.35 -23.43
CA LEU A 12 30.74 5.47 -24.18
C LEU A 12 31.95 5.11 -23.31
N ALA A 13 31.79 4.14 -22.40
CA ALA A 13 32.85 3.23 -21.98
C ALA A 13 32.22 2.10 -21.14
N PHE A 14 32.69 0.87 -21.36
CA PHE A 14 32.36 -0.37 -20.62
C PHE A 14 31.09 -1.14 -21.01
N VAL A 15 31.08 -1.76 -22.21
CA VAL A 15 30.83 -3.21 -22.38
C VAL A 15 31.47 -3.66 -23.70
N CYS A 16 32.62 -4.35 -23.64
CA CYS A 16 33.07 -5.32 -24.66
C CYS A 16 34.43 -5.89 -24.23
N GLN A 17 34.43 -7.16 -23.82
CA GLN A 17 35.55 -8.09 -23.53
C GLN A 17 35.07 -8.94 -22.32
N PHE A 18 34.84 -10.26 -22.36
CA PHE A 18 35.52 -11.34 -23.05
C PHE A 18 34.52 -12.47 -23.38
N GLY A 19 34.66 -13.06 -24.55
CA GLY A 19 34.20 -14.42 -24.85
C GLY A 19 35.39 -15.30 -25.24
N LEU A 20 35.18 -16.62 -25.08
CA LEU A 20 36.00 -17.79 -25.52
C LEU A 20 37.10 -18.19 -24.52
N ALA A 21 37.31 -19.48 -24.15
CA ALA A 21 37.24 -20.76 -24.91
C ALA A 21 37.22 -21.98 -23.92
N PRO A 22 37.63 -23.24 -24.26
CA PRO A 22 37.13 -24.25 -25.23
C PRO A 22 37.01 -25.71 -24.66
N GLY A 23 36.63 -26.70 -25.50
CA GLY A 23 36.98 -28.15 -25.35
C GLY A 23 35.82 -29.13 -25.64
N GLN A 24 35.71 -29.73 -26.85
CA GLN A 24 36.22 -31.07 -27.28
C GLN A 24 35.41 -32.26 -26.68
N GLU A 25 35.03 -33.36 -27.35
CA GLU A 25 35.29 -34.04 -28.63
C GLU A 25 34.10 -35.01 -28.87
N GLY A 26 33.57 -35.19 -30.08
CA GLY A 26 33.76 -36.42 -30.89
C GLY A 26 32.66 -37.47 -30.65
N VAL A 27 32.19 -38.35 -31.54
CA VAL A 27 32.62 -38.85 -32.85
C VAL A 27 31.54 -39.90 -33.27
N LYS A 28 31.29 -40.08 -34.59
CA LYS A 28 30.68 -41.26 -35.31
C LYS A 28 29.17 -41.55 -35.12
N THR A 29 28.39 -42.06 -36.08
CA THR A 29 28.47 -42.36 -37.53
C THR A 29 27.05 -42.70 -38.02
N ALA A 30 26.85 -42.61 -39.34
CA ALA A 30 25.71 -43.06 -40.14
C ALA A 30 25.18 -44.47 -39.82
N TRP A 31 23.92 -44.78 -40.15
CA TRP A 31 23.52 -45.69 -41.24
C TRP A 31 21.99 -45.75 -41.41
N ARG A 32 21.56 -45.90 -42.67
CA ARG A 32 20.19 -45.91 -43.20
C ARG A 32 19.51 -47.29 -43.14
N LYS A 33 18.20 -47.26 -43.48
CA LYS A 33 17.25 -48.29 -43.95
C LYS A 33 16.57 -49.06 -42.82
N GLY A 34 15.26 -49.27 -42.80
CA GLY A 34 14.20 -49.13 -43.82
C GLY A 34 13.22 -50.29 -43.62
N GLY A 35 11.93 -50.06 -43.81
CA GLY A 35 10.93 -51.14 -43.86
C GLY A 35 9.59 -50.76 -43.23
N GLY A 36 8.67 -50.27 -44.08
CA GLY A 36 7.25 -50.23 -43.76
C GLY A 36 6.60 -51.60 -43.96
N VAL A 37 5.54 -51.88 -43.21
CA VAL A 37 4.56 -52.92 -43.53
C VAL A 37 3.16 -52.36 -43.22
N GLN A 38 2.26 -52.71 -44.13
CA GLN A 38 0.92 -52.19 -44.35
C GLN A 38 -0.12 -52.73 -43.37
N VAL A 39 -1.19 -51.94 -43.31
CA VAL A 39 -2.50 -52.18 -42.72
C VAL A 39 -3.30 -53.23 -43.52
N ALA A 40 -3.95 -54.15 -42.82
CA ALA A 40 -5.14 -54.90 -43.25
C ALA A 40 -5.94 -55.20 -41.97
N SER A 41 -6.99 -54.44 -41.64
CA SER A 41 -8.39 -54.60 -42.07
C SER A 41 -8.85 -56.06 -42.09
N HIS A 42 -9.65 -56.44 -41.09
CA HIS A 42 -10.54 -57.59 -41.20
C HIS A 42 -11.90 -57.25 -40.60
N ASP A 43 -12.90 -57.55 -41.43
CA ASP A 43 -14.33 -57.39 -41.25
C ASP A 43 -14.91 -58.11 -40.03
N VAL A 44 -15.98 -57.51 -39.55
CA VAL A 44 -16.93 -58.01 -38.56
C VAL A 44 -17.89 -58.98 -39.24
N THR A 45 -18.02 -60.20 -38.72
CA THR A 45 -19.25 -61.00 -38.89
C THR A 45 -19.67 -61.63 -37.58
N ILE A 46 -20.95 -61.36 -37.27
CA ILE A 46 -21.75 -61.77 -36.12
C ILE A 46 -22.18 -63.23 -36.27
N ALA A 47 -22.13 -64.02 -35.19
CA ALA A 47 -23.15 -65.03 -34.84
C ALA A 47 -22.93 -65.61 -33.42
N ASN A 48 -23.81 -65.21 -32.50
CA ASN A 48 -24.59 -66.05 -31.58
C ASN A 48 -24.07 -67.47 -31.25
N GLN A 49 -23.86 -67.79 -29.96
CA GLN A 49 -24.87 -68.30 -29.02
C GLN A 49 -24.21 -68.97 -27.79
N SER A 50 -24.86 -68.72 -26.65
CA SER A 50 -24.75 -69.32 -25.31
C SER A 50 -24.49 -70.84 -25.23
N PHE A 51 -23.73 -71.28 -24.21
CA PHE A 51 -24.24 -72.20 -23.17
C PHE A 51 -23.29 -72.30 -21.96
N VAL A 52 -23.90 -72.58 -20.81
CA VAL A 52 -23.37 -72.65 -19.43
C VAL A 52 -22.90 -74.07 -19.13
N GLU A 53 -21.79 -74.26 -18.41
CA GLU A 53 -21.69 -75.31 -17.38
C GLU A 53 -20.51 -75.11 -16.42
N MET A 54 -20.77 -75.33 -15.13
CA MET A 54 -19.81 -75.34 -14.02
C MET A 54 -19.47 -76.79 -13.68
N ALA A 55 -18.18 -77.13 -13.54
CA ALA A 55 -17.72 -78.32 -12.83
C ALA A 55 -16.28 -78.14 -12.32
N GLU A 56 -16.09 -78.25 -11.00
CA GLU A 56 -14.83 -78.61 -10.32
C GLU A 56 -14.90 -80.12 -9.94
N PRO A 57 -13.87 -80.78 -9.34
CA PRO A 57 -12.49 -80.38 -9.00
C PRO A 57 -11.39 -81.40 -9.41
N GLY A 58 -10.11 -81.01 -9.35
CA GLY A 58 -9.03 -81.93 -8.97
C GLY A 58 -7.68 -81.85 -9.68
N ARG A 59 -6.67 -81.51 -8.87
CA ARG A 59 -5.26 -82.00 -8.86
C ARG A 59 -4.16 -81.12 -9.48
N GLN A 60 -3.22 -80.81 -8.58
CA GLN A 60 -1.99 -80.03 -8.71
C GLN A 60 -0.97 -80.65 -9.66
N THR A 61 -0.23 -79.81 -10.40
CA THR A 61 1.25 -79.87 -10.50
C THR A 61 1.85 -78.57 -11.04
N ASN A 62 2.84 -78.06 -10.31
CA ASN A 62 4.04 -77.33 -10.74
C ASN A 62 3.95 -75.97 -11.45
N THR A 63 4.13 -74.93 -10.64
CA THR A 63 5.08 -73.82 -10.82
C THR A 63 5.65 -73.59 -12.22
N THR A 64 5.12 -72.56 -12.89
CA THR A 64 5.96 -71.55 -13.56
C THR A 64 5.48 -70.19 -13.07
N VAL A 65 6.38 -69.46 -12.42
CA VAL A 65 6.16 -68.05 -12.06
C VAL A 65 6.15 -67.30 -13.39
N MET A 66 4.96 -67.03 -13.92
CA MET A 66 4.81 -66.04 -14.99
C MET A 66 5.20 -64.69 -14.40
N SER A 67 6.39 -64.22 -14.74
CA SER A 67 6.76 -62.83 -14.59
C SER A 67 5.77 -62.00 -15.40
N LEU A 68 4.75 -61.48 -14.72
CA LEU A 68 3.92 -60.38 -15.20
C LEU A 68 4.83 -59.15 -15.33
N GLN A 69 5.61 -59.10 -16.41
CA GLN A 69 6.11 -57.84 -16.92
C GLN A 69 4.89 -57.06 -17.39
N ARG A 70 4.35 -56.28 -16.46
CA ARG A 70 3.25 -55.36 -16.67
C ARG A 70 3.73 -54.33 -17.69
N SER A 71 3.23 -54.42 -18.93
CA SER A 71 3.55 -53.47 -19.99
C SER A 71 3.17 -52.06 -19.55
N ASN A 72 3.94 -51.08 -20.00
CA ASN A 72 3.81 -49.65 -19.68
C ASN A 72 2.44 -49.05 -20.09
N GLU A 73 1.63 -49.81 -20.86
CA GLU A 73 0.28 -49.46 -21.32
C GLU A 73 -0.81 -49.72 -20.27
N SER A 74 -0.53 -50.46 -19.19
CA SER A 74 -1.51 -50.84 -18.16
C SER A 74 -1.50 -49.96 -16.90
N MET A 75 -0.75 -48.85 -16.93
CA MET A 75 -0.68 -47.88 -15.83
C MET A 75 -1.66 -46.72 -16.07
N SER A 76 -2.45 -46.41 -15.04
CA SER A 76 -3.35 -45.25 -15.02
C SER A 76 -2.56 -43.97 -15.26
N ALA A 77 -3.23 -42.92 -15.78
CA ALA A 77 -2.62 -41.60 -15.90
C ALA A 77 -2.08 -41.10 -14.54
N LEU A 78 -2.78 -41.44 -13.45
CA LEU A 78 -2.35 -41.13 -12.09
C LEU A 78 -1.09 -41.92 -11.67
N ASP A 79 -0.98 -43.20 -12.03
CA ASP A 79 0.20 -44.01 -11.70
C ASP A 79 1.44 -43.50 -12.44
N ARG A 80 1.26 -43.15 -13.72
CA ARG A 80 2.31 -42.51 -14.53
C ARG A 80 2.73 -41.16 -13.95
N PHE A 81 1.77 -40.36 -13.52
CA PHE A 81 2.04 -39.11 -12.81
C PHE A 81 2.84 -39.35 -11.53
N MET A 82 2.39 -40.25 -10.65
CA MET A 82 3.05 -40.51 -9.38
C MET A 82 4.49 -41.01 -9.56
N ASN A 83 4.72 -41.92 -10.51
CA ASN A 83 6.07 -42.43 -10.81
C ASN A 83 6.99 -41.33 -11.36
N LYS A 84 6.47 -40.45 -12.23
CA LYS A 84 7.24 -39.33 -12.77
C LYS A 84 7.51 -38.28 -11.70
N THR A 85 6.46 -37.78 -11.05
CA THR A 85 6.53 -36.61 -10.17
C THR A 85 7.29 -36.91 -8.89
N LYS A 86 7.08 -38.07 -8.23
CA LYS A 86 7.80 -38.40 -6.98
C LYS A 86 9.31 -38.51 -7.17
N GLY A 87 9.77 -38.94 -8.34
CA GLY A 87 11.20 -39.01 -8.66
C GLY A 87 11.86 -37.63 -8.85
N HIS A 88 11.07 -36.58 -9.09
CA HIS A 88 11.56 -35.22 -9.31
C HIS A 88 11.42 -34.32 -8.07
N ILE A 89 10.77 -34.81 -6.99
CA ILE A 89 10.67 -34.06 -5.73
C ILE A 89 12.07 -33.97 -5.12
N PRO A 90 12.59 -32.75 -4.87
CA PRO A 90 13.89 -32.59 -4.26
C PRO A 90 13.89 -33.20 -2.85
N ALA A 91 15.00 -33.82 -2.46
CA ALA A 91 15.10 -34.54 -1.18
C ALA A 91 14.98 -33.65 0.07
N GLY A 92 15.01 -32.31 -0.09
CA GLY A 92 14.82 -31.35 0.99
C GLY A 92 15.88 -31.40 2.09
N VAL A 93 17.04 -32.00 1.83
CA VAL A 93 18.12 -32.14 2.82
C VAL A 93 19.09 -30.97 2.67
N CYS A 94 19.23 -30.22 3.76
CA CYS A 94 20.16 -29.13 3.92
C CYS A 94 21.26 -29.51 4.93
N PHE A 95 22.34 -28.74 4.94
CA PHE A 95 23.43 -28.94 5.91
C PHE A 95 23.61 -27.68 6.74
N GLU A 96 23.67 -27.87 8.05
CA GLU A 96 23.97 -26.80 9.00
C GLU A 96 25.24 -27.14 9.79
N GLU A 97 25.98 -26.09 10.16
CA GLU A 97 27.14 -26.23 11.03
C GLU A 97 26.72 -25.91 12.46
N VAL A 98 26.93 -26.88 13.34
CA VAL A 98 26.66 -26.74 14.77
C VAL A 98 27.94 -26.98 15.56
N PRO A 99 28.10 -26.37 16.74
CA PRO A 99 29.23 -26.69 17.62
C PRO A 99 29.28 -28.20 17.91
N THR A 100 30.45 -28.82 17.72
CA THR A 100 30.61 -30.27 17.90
C THR A 100 30.25 -30.70 19.32
N VAL A 101 30.49 -29.83 20.30
CA VAL A 101 30.09 -30.00 21.70
C VAL A 101 28.58 -30.19 21.88
N SER A 102 27.74 -29.53 21.07
CA SER A 102 26.27 -29.62 21.16
C SER A 102 25.72 -30.97 20.71
N LEU A 103 26.52 -31.77 19.99
CA LEU A 103 26.14 -33.11 19.55
C LEU A 103 26.45 -34.19 20.58
N LEU A 104 27.25 -33.88 21.61
CA LEU A 104 27.64 -34.83 22.66
C LEU A 104 26.57 -34.85 23.75
N LYS A 105 25.68 -35.86 23.73
CA LYS A 105 24.58 -35.99 24.70
C LYS A 105 25.03 -36.26 26.15
N TYR A 106 26.26 -36.73 26.34
CA TYR A 106 26.90 -36.87 27.66
C TYR A 106 28.38 -37.21 27.43
N ASN A 107 29.31 -36.32 27.80
CA ASN A 107 30.74 -36.64 27.75
C ASN A 107 31.38 -36.58 29.15
N PRO A 108 31.57 -37.74 29.82
CA PRO A 108 32.19 -37.79 31.14
C PRO A 108 33.69 -37.43 31.16
N ARG A 109 34.35 -37.36 29.98
CA ARG A 109 35.79 -37.03 29.86
C ARG A 109 36.07 -35.56 29.49
N GLY A 110 35.06 -34.79 29.09
CA GLY A 110 35.17 -33.37 28.76
C GLY A 110 35.96 -33.03 27.48
N ASP A 111 36.46 -34.02 26.76
CA ASP A 111 37.17 -33.89 25.50
C ASP A 111 36.20 -33.75 24.31
N VAL A 112 36.23 -32.61 23.61
CA VAL A 112 35.40 -32.41 22.41
C VAL A 112 36.21 -32.86 21.19
N PRO A 113 35.76 -33.88 20.43
CA PRO A 113 36.42 -34.27 19.19
C PRO A 113 36.43 -33.14 18.17
N ALA A 114 37.43 -33.11 17.29
CA ALA A 114 37.42 -32.21 16.15
C ALA A 114 36.27 -32.57 15.20
N GLY A 115 35.46 -31.58 14.83
CA GLY A 115 34.35 -31.72 13.89
C GLY A 115 34.78 -31.65 12.43
N ASN A 116 33.84 -31.92 11.53
CA ASN A 116 34.01 -31.97 10.07
C ASN A 116 33.47 -30.73 9.34
N GLY A 117 33.22 -29.64 10.06
CA GLY A 117 32.75 -28.37 9.49
C GLY A 117 33.91 -27.50 8.99
N SER A 118 33.57 -26.23 8.75
CA SER A 118 34.51 -25.19 8.31
C SER A 118 35.61 -24.89 9.35
N ASN A 119 35.40 -25.28 10.61
CA ASN A 119 36.35 -25.17 11.71
C ASN A 119 36.36 -26.49 12.52
N PRO A 120 37.51 -26.92 13.07
CA PRO A 120 37.58 -28.07 14.00
C PRO A 120 36.59 -28.04 15.18
N SER A 121 36.08 -26.88 15.61
CA SER A 121 35.06 -26.78 16.67
C SER A 121 33.62 -27.01 16.18
N LEU A 122 33.40 -27.07 14.86
CA LEU A 122 32.10 -27.19 14.21
C LEU A 122 31.96 -28.55 13.52
N SER A 123 30.76 -29.12 13.61
CA SER A 123 30.37 -30.32 12.90
C SER A 123 29.22 -30.00 11.94
N ARG A 124 29.33 -30.52 10.73
CA ARG A 124 28.30 -30.39 9.68
C ARG A 124 27.26 -31.50 9.84
N ILE A 125 26.02 -31.12 10.10
CA ILE A 125 24.89 -32.03 10.30
C ILE A 125 23.88 -31.94 9.16
N GLN A 126 23.09 -33.01 8.96
CA GLN A 126 21.97 -33.03 8.01
C GLN A 126 20.68 -32.60 8.68
N VAL A 127 20.11 -31.50 8.20
CA VAL A 127 18.82 -30.96 8.62
C VAL A 127 17.85 -30.94 7.43
N CYS A 128 16.56 -30.85 7.71
CA CYS A 128 15.60 -30.56 6.63
C CYS A 128 15.67 -29.07 6.30
N CYS A 129 15.62 -28.74 5.02
CA CYS A 129 15.55 -27.36 4.56
C CYS A 129 14.28 -26.66 5.09
N PRO A 130 14.24 -25.32 5.14
CA PRO A 130 13.04 -24.58 5.52
C PRO A 130 11.82 -25.02 4.68
N GLY A 131 10.70 -25.28 5.35
CA GLY A 131 9.48 -25.79 4.71
C GLY A 131 9.50 -27.28 4.35
N TYR A 132 10.45 -28.06 4.90
CA TYR A 132 10.46 -29.51 4.82
C TYR A 132 10.47 -30.12 6.22
N GLU A 133 9.78 -31.25 6.37
CA GLU A 133 9.74 -32.04 7.59
C GLU A 133 10.42 -33.40 7.41
N ARG A 134 10.97 -33.94 8.50
CA ARG A 134 11.68 -35.22 8.44
C ARG A 134 10.67 -36.35 8.35
N ASN A 135 10.82 -37.23 7.36
CA ASN A 135 9.94 -38.37 7.22
C ASN A 135 10.07 -39.33 8.42
N VAL A 136 8.93 -39.76 8.96
CA VAL A 136 8.85 -40.58 10.18
C VAL A 136 9.44 -41.99 9.98
N HIS A 137 9.36 -42.53 8.76
CA HIS A 137 9.83 -43.87 8.43
C HIS A 137 11.27 -43.89 7.90
N ASN A 138 11.70 -42.82 7.23
CA ASN A 138 13.04 -42.67 6.70
C ASN A 138 13.62 -41.31 7.11
N PHE A 139 14.33 -41.31 8.24
CA PHE A 139 14.96 -40.12 8.80
C PHE A 139 16.01 -39.46 7.90
N ARG A 140 16.46 -40.12 6.81
CA ARG A 140 17.37 -39.50 5.83
C ARG A 140 16.64 -38.74 4.72
N LYS A 141 15.32 -38.78 4.70
CA LYS A 141 14.46 -38.11 3.73
C LYS A 141 13.70 -36.98 4.40
N CYS A 142 13.66 -35.83 3.75
CA CYS A 142 12.78 -34.74 4.13
C CYS A 142 11.66 -34.62 3.09
N GLU A 143 10.45 -34.33 3.55
CA GLU A 143 9.26 -34.17 2.71
C GLU A 143 8.76 -32.73 2.78
N PRO A 144 8.34 -32.15 1.64
CA PRO A 144 7.89 -30.77 1.62
C PRO A 144 6.60 -30.60 2.43
N VAL A 145 6.51 -29.47 3.12
CA VAL A 145 5.33 -29.09 3.90
C VAL A 145 4.50 -28.09 3.11
N CYS A 146 3.21 -28.37 3.00
CA CYS A 146 2.21 -27.45 2.47
C CYS A 146 1.26 -27.09 3.62
N GLU A 147 1.20 -25.81 4.01
CA GLU A 147 0.35 -25.29 5.09
C GLU A 147 -1.12 -25.59 4.80
N ASP A 148 -1.56 -25.23 3.59
CA ASP A 148 -2.84 -25.67 3.05
C ASP A 148 -2.67 -27.03 2.36
N PRO A 149 -3.51 -28.02 2.67
CA PRO A 149 -3.42 -29.34 2.04
C PRO A 149 -3.68 -29.23 0.53
N CYS A 150 -2.82 -29.87 -0.27
CA CYS A 150 -2.95 -29.96 -1.73
C CYS A 150 -4.15 -30.84 -2.14
N LEU A 151 -5.36 -30.29 -2.06
CA LEU A 151 -6.57 -30.95 -2.57
C LEU A 151 -6.41 -31.19 -4.08
N ASN A 152 -6.60 -32.43 -4.52
CA ASN A 152 -6.43 -32.87 -5.91
C ASN A 152 -5.02 -32.64 -6.49
N GLY A 153 -3.99 -32.67 -5.64
CA GLY A 153 -2.61 -32.56 -6.06
C GLY A 153 -1.63 -33.21 -5.08
N LEU A 154 -0.36 -33.10 -5.39
CA LEU A 154 0.76 -33.59 -4.59
C LEU A 154 1.63 -32.43 -4.15
N CYS A 155 2.01 -32.35 -2.86
CA CYS A 155 2.99 -31.36 -2.41
C CYS A 155 4.38 -31.75 -2.95
N VAL A 156 4.95 -30.91 -3.83
CA VAL A 156 6.25 -31.14 -4.49
C VAL A 156 7.35 -30.19 -4.02
N GLY A 157 6.98 -29.18 -3.24
CA GLY A 157 7.88 -28.22 -2.59
C GLY A 157 7.13 -27.46 -1.49
N PRO A 158 7.82 -26.63 -0.69
CA PRO A 158 7.18 -25.82 0.35
C PRO A 158 6.03 -25.00 -0.22
N ASN A 159 4.82 -25.18 0.32
CA ASN A 159 3.57 -24.55 -0.14
C ASN A 159 3.35 -24.65 -1.67
N THR A 160 3.92 -25.67 -2.32
CA THR A 160 3.89 -25.84 -3.77
C THR A 160 3.28 -27.20 -4.10
N CYS A 161 2.04 -27.19 -4.58
CA CYS A 161 1.38 -28.39 -5.08
C CYS A 161 1.82 -28.72 -6.50
N GLU A 162 1.47 -29.89 -7.01
CA GLU A 162 1.47 -30.28 -8.43
C GLU A 162 0.13 -30.96 -8.65
N CYS A 163 -0.68 -30.48 -9.60
CA CYS A 163 -2.05 -30.97 -9.76
C CYS A 163 -2.07 -32.37 -10.37
N TYR A 164 -3.03 -33.19 -9.94
CA TYR A 164 -3.28 -34.49 -10.57
C TYR A 164 -3.77 -34.32 -12.02
N PRO A 165 -3.70 -35.38 -12.85
CA PRO A 165 -4.30 -35.37 -14.18
C PRO A 165 -5.75 -34.90 -14.13
N ASP A 166 -6.16 -34.11 -15.13
CA ASP A 166 -7.50 -33.50 -15.23
C ASP A 166 -7.81 -32.44 -14.16
N PHE A 167 -6.81 -31.97 -13.43
CA PHE A 167 -6.87 -30.79 -12.58
C PHE A 167 -5.87 -29.72 -13.05
N VAL A 168 -6.23 -28.47 -12.85
CA VAL A 168 -5.40 -27.31 -13.21
C VAL A 168 -5.28 -26.35 -12.03
N ARG A 169 -4.16 -25.65 -11.95
CA ARG A 169 -3.93 -24.67 -10.89
C ARG A 169 -4.70 -23.38 -11.20
N ASN A 170 -5.54 -22.92 -10.29
CA ASN A 170 -6.23 -21.65 -10.38
C ASN A 170 -5.34 -20.48 -9.90
N GLY A 171 -5.83 -19.24 -10.00
CA GLY A 171 -5.12 -18.04 -9.54
C GLY A 171 -4.87 -17.94 -8.03
N GLN A 172 -5.44 -18.86 -7.22
CA GLN A 172 -5.17 -19.00 -5.79
C GLN A 172 -4.15 -20.11 -5.49
N GLY A 173 -3.60 -20.76 -6.51
CA GLY A 173 -2.66 -21.86 -6.34
C GLY A 173 -3.31 -23.22 -6.03
N ARG A 174 -4.64 -23.32 -6.05
CA ARG A 174 -5.39 -24.55 -5.78
C ARG A 174 -5.63 -25.36 -7.05
N CYS A 175 -5.66 -26.69 -6.92
CA CYS A 175 -5.95 -27.59 -8.04
C CYS A 175 -7.47 -27.79 -8.19
N VAL A 176 -8.02 -27.19 -9.24
CA VAL A 176 -9.45 -27.19 -9.55
C VAL A 176 -9.74 -28.13 -10.74
N PRO A 177 -10.92 -28.76 -10.80
CA PRO A 177 -11.25 -29.71 -11.86
C PRO A 177 -11.35 -29.02 -13.23
N THR A 178 -10.87 -29.70 -14.27
CA THR A 178 -11.09 -29.35 -15.69
C THR A 178 -11.80 -30.50 -16.41
N CYS A 179 -12.44 -30.22 -17.54
CA CYS A 179 -13.16 -31.23 -18.30
C CYS A 179 -12.21 -32.36 -18.73
N PRO A 180 -12.68 -33.63 -18.69
CA PRO A 180 -14.08 -34.06 -18.65
C PRO A 180 -14.70 -34.21 -17.26
N ILE A 181 -13.92 -34.16 -16.17
CA ILE A 181 -14.41 -34.47 -14.81
C ILE A 181 -15.28 -33.36 -14.20
N GLY A 182 -15.07 -32.12 -14.61
CA GLY A 182 -15.82 -30.97 -14.12
C GLY A 182 -15.19 -29.66 -14.57
N CYS A 183 -15.80 -28.53 -14.24
CA CYS A 183 -15.23 -27.23 -14.54
C CYS A 183 -15.46 -26.30 -13.34
N ASP A 184 -14.39 -25.71 -12.81
CA ASP A 184 -14.52 -24.73 -11.73
C ASP A 184 -15.32 -23.51 -12.21
N HIS A 185 -16.40 -23.19 -11.48
CA HIS A 185 -17.37 -22.16 -11.85
C HIS A 185 -17.96 -22.28 -13.28
N GLY A 186 -18.05 -23.51 -13.79
CA GLY A 186 -18.58 -23.79 -15.12
C GLY A 186 -19.23 -25.17 -15.25
N GLU A 187 -19.53 -25.54 -16.49
CA GLU A 187 -20.06 -26.84 -16.88
C GLU A 187 -19.28 -27.39 -18.08
N CYS A 188 -19.09 -28.70 -18.15
CA CYS A 188 -18.42 -29.31 -19.30
C CYS A 188 -19.39 -29.50 -20.47
N VAL A 189 -18.99 -29.02 -21.64
CA VAL A 189 -19.73 -29.24 -22.88
C VAL A 189 -19.43 -30.65 -23.38
N VAL A 190 -20.46 -31.49 -23.42
CA VAL A 190 -20.38 -32.88 -23.90
C VAL A 190 -19.99 -32.88 -25.38
N GLY A 191 -18.94 -33.64 -25.71
CA GLY A 191 -18.47 -33.81 -27.09
C GLY A 191 -17.27 -32.93 -27.46
N THR A 192 -17.13 -31.73 -26.89
CA THR A 192 -15.94 -30.88 -27.10
C THR A 192 -14.94 -30.99 -25.95
N GLY A 193 -15.42 -31.26 -24.72
CA GLY A 193 -14.58 -31.23 -23.53
C GLY A 193 -14.16 -29.81 -23.12
N GLU A 194 -14.87 -28.80 -23.62
CA GLU A 194 -14.62 -27.40 -23.27
C GLU A 194 -15.46 -26.95 -22.07
N CYS A 195 -14.91 -26.03 -21.30
CA CYS A 195 -15.59 -25.39 -20.17
C CYS A 195 -16.54 -24.30 -20.65
N ARG A 196 -17.82 -24.40 -20.29
CA ARG A 196 -18.81 -23.33 -20.41
C ARG A 196 -18.98 -22.64 -19.07
N CYS A 197 -18.55 -21.39 -18.97
CA CYS A 197 -18.57 -20.63 -17.72
C CYS A 197 -19.98 -20.19 -17.33
N LYS A 198 -20.21 -20.11 -16.02
CA LYS A 198 -21.44 -19.55 -15.44
C LYS A 198 -21.47 -18.03 -15.62
N GLU A 199 -22.64 -17.43 -15.42
CA GLU A 199 -22.81 -15.98 -15.47
C GLU A 199 -21.85 -15.27 -14.49
N GLY A 200 -21.19 -14.20 -14.96
CA GLY A 200 -20.18 -13.48 -14.18
C GLY A 200 -18.78 -14.12 -14.18
N TYR A 201 -18.59 -15.24 -14.88
CA TYR A 201 -17.29 -15.87 -15.06
C TYR A 201 -16.92 -15.96 -16.54
N GLU A 202 -15.62 -15.95 -16.81
CA GLU A 202 -15.05 -16.09 -18.15
C GLU A 202 -13.97 -17.16 -18.17
N LEU A 203 -13.65 -17.67 -19.36
CA LEU A 203 -12.66 -18.73 -19.48
C LEU A 203 -11.26 -18.18 -19.18
N ASP A 204 -10.47 -18.90 -18.38
CA ASP A 204 -9.11 -18.48 -18.04
C ASP A 204 -8.31 -18.16 -19.33
N PRO A 205 -7.75 -16.94 -19.47
CA PRO A 205 -7.18 -16.49 -20.72
C PRO A 205 -5.92 -17.28 -21.11
N THR A 206 -5.25 -17.90 -20.14
CA THR A 206 -3.98 -18.61 -20.33
C THR A 206 -4.20 -20.07 -20.71
N THR A 207 -4.91 -20.80 -19.86
CA THR A 207 -5.08 -22.25 -19.97
C THR A 207 -6.35 -22.65 -20.70
N LYS A 208 -7.37 -21.79 -20.69
CA LYS A 208 -8.71 -22.04 -21.24
C LYS A 208 -9.40 -23.30 -20.68
N LYS A 209 -9.01 -23.74 -19.48
CA LYS A 209 -9.42 -25.02 -18.88
C LYS A 209 -10.34 -24.88 -17.67
N PHE A 210 -10.54 -23.68 -17.18
CA PHE A 210 -11.40 -23.38 -16.04
C PHE A 210 -11.93 -21.96 -16.16
N CYS A 211 -12.89 -21.59 -15.33
CA CYS A 211 -13.50 -20.27 -15.36
C CYS A 211 -13.00 -19.39 -14.22
N VAL A 212 -12.65 -18.15 -14.56
CA VAL A 212 -12.20 -17.10 -13.64
C VAL A 212 -13.31 -16.06 -13.46
N PRO A 213 -13.41 -15.41 -12.29
CA PRO A 213 -14.41 -14.37 -12.07
C PRO A 213 -14.13 -13.16 -12.97
N HIS A 214 -15.20 -12.59 -13.54
CA HIS A 214 -15.14 -11.38 -14.33
C HIS A 214 -15.43 -10.15 -13.45
N CYS A 215 -14.61 -9.12 -13.63
CA CYS A 215 -14.74 -7.82 -12.97
C CYS A 215 -14.76 -6.73 -14.05
N THR A 216 -15.89 -6.07 -14.27
CA THR A 216 -16.09 -5.05 -15.31
C THR A 216 -15.13 -3.86 -15.13
N GLY A 217 -14.25 -3.60 -16.09
CA GLY A 217 -13.23 -2.56 -15.98
C GLY A 217 -12.03 -2.92 -15.08
N GLY A 218 -11.89 -4.18 -14.67
CA GLY A 218 -10.78 -4.68 -13.85
C GLY A 218 -10.85 -4.26 -12.38
N CYS A 219 -9.77 -4.48 -11.62
CA CYS A 219 -9.66 -4.17 -10.18
C CYS A 219 -8.56 -3.15 -9.84
N GLY A 220 -7.95 -2.49 -10.85
CA GLY A 220 -6.81 -1.59 -10.62
C GLY A 220 -5.61 -2.31 -9.97
N VAL A 221 -5.10 -1.78 -8.85
CA VAL A 221 -4.06 -2.42 -8.03
C VAL A 221 -4.69 -3.48 -7.11
N GLY A 222 -5.19 -4.54 -7.72
CA GLY A 222 -5.88 -5.63 -7.04
C GLY A 222 -6.22 -6.74 -8.01
N ARG A 223 -6.81 -7.82 -7.50
CA ARG A 223 -7.28 -8.95 -8.31
C ARG A 223 -8.76 -9.23 -8.09
N CYS A 224 -9.41 -9.74 -9.13
CA CYS A 224 -10.78 -10.23 -9.03
C CYS A 224 -10.76 -11.55 -8.25
N VAL A 225 -11.46 -11.60 -7.12
CA VAL A 225 -11.56 -12.81 -6.28
C VAL A 225 -12.92 -13.48 -6.38
N ASP A 226 -13.93 -12.72 -6.80
CA ASP A 226 -15.29 -13.18 -7.09
C ASP A 226 -15.95 -12.20 -8.07
N VAL A 227 -17.15 -12.53 -8.58
CA VAL A 227 -17.87 -11.70 -9.55
C VAL A 227 -18.04 -10.27 -9.02
N GLU A 228 -17.51 -9.29 -9.76
CA GLU A 228 -17.46 -7.87 -9.38
C GLU A 228 -16.87 -7.57 -7.99
N ARG A 229 -16.10 -8.51 -7.41
CA ARG A 229 -15.46 -8.37 -6.10
C ARG A 229 -13.95 -8.42 -6.23
N CYS A 230 -13.31 -7.35 -5.79
CA CYS A 230 -11.86 -7.20 -5.83
C CYS A 230 -11.23 -7.39 -4.45
N GLU A 231 -10.12 -8.12 -4.41
CA GLU A 231 -9.15 -8.07 -3.33
C GLU A 231 -8.06 -7.08 -3.70
N CYS A 232 -7.94 -6.03 -2.89
CA CYS A 232 -7.03 -4.92 -3.17
C CYS A 232 -5.63 -5.21 -2.63
N GLY A 233 -4.61 -4.69 -3.32
CA GLY A 233 -3.22 -4.79 -2.89
C GLY A 233 -2.94 -3.98 -1.63
N GLU A 234 -1.72 -4.11 -1.10
CA GLU A 234 -1.31 -3.40 0.11
C GLU A 234 -1.49 -1.88 -0.03
N GLY A 235 -2.10 -1.28 1.00
CA GLY A 235 -2.38 0.16 1.00
C GLY A 235 -3.59 0.58 0.16
N TYR A 236 -4.34 -0.36 -0.44
CA TYR A 236 -5.59 -0.08 -1.15
C TYR A 236 -6.78 -0.72 -0.40
N LYS A 237 -7.96 -0.11 -0.54
CA LYS A 237 -9.21 -0.63 0.04
C LYS A 237 -10.32 -0.66 -0.99
N PHE A 238 -11.29 -1.54 -0.74
CA PHE A 238 -12.44 -1.67 -1.62
C PHE A 238 -13.26 -0.38 -1.63
N ASP A 239 -13.52 0.15 -2.81
CA ASP A 239 -14.37 1.31 -3.06
C ASP A 239 -15.46 0.94 -4.08
N PRO A 240 -16.76 1.21 -3.82
CA PRO A 240 -17.83 0.83 -4.74
C PRO A 240 -17.73 1.40 -6.16
N LYS A 241 -17.03 2.53 -6.36
CA LYS A 241 -16.88 3.19 -7.65
C LYS A 241 -15.55 2.87 -8.32
N LEU A 242 -14.47 2.89 -7.54
CA LEU A 242 -13.10 2.72 -8.03
C LEU A 242 -12.58 1.29 -7.89
N LYS A 243 -13.37 0.41 -7.26
CA LYS A 243 -13.04 -0.97 -6.88
C LYS A 243 -11.89 -1.05 -5.89
N CYS A 244 -10.67 -0.70 -6.28
CA CYS A 244 -9.55 -0.56 -5.36
C CYS A 244 -9.04 0.88 -5.37
N ALA A 245 -9.35 1.60 -4.29
CA ALA A 245 -8.91 2.97 -4.08
C ALA A 245 -7.75 3.02 -3.07
N PRO A 246 -6.80 3.96 -3.23
CA PRO A 246 -5.71 4.12 -2.28
C PRO A 246 -6.24 4.48 -0.89
N HIS A 247 -5.60 3.93 0.14
CA HIS A 247 -5.95 4.16 1.53
C HIS A 247 -4.94 5.09 2.21
N CYS A 248 -5.46 6.14 2.86
CA CYS A 248 -4.68 7.05 3.69
C CYS A 248 -5.17 6.88 5.14
N GLU A 249 -4.25 6.50 6.05
CA GLU A 249 -4.55 6.36 7.47
C GLU A 249 -4.90 7.75 8.07
N GLY A 250 -5.99 7.84 8.83
CA GLY A 250 -6.53 9.12 9.30
C GLY A 250 -7.26 9.95 8.23
N GLY A 251 -7.25 9.52 6.97
CA GLY A 251 -7.86 10.23 5.85
C GLY A 251 -7.08 11.46 5.38
N CYS A 252 -7.61 12.16 4.37
CA CYS A 252 -7.05 13.41 3.86
C CYS A 252 -8.06 14.54 4.10
N LEU A 253 -7.91 15.29 5.20
CA LEU A 253 -8.75 16.47 5.44
C LEU A 253 -8.52 17.50 4.33
N ASN A 254 -9.59 18.01 3.70
CA ASN A 254 -9.54 18.95 2.57
C ASN A 254 -8.66 18.49 1.39
N GLY A 255 -8.56 17.17 1.20
CA GLY A 255 -7.79 16.55 0.15
C GLY A 255 -8.38 15.21 -0.26
N ARG A 256 -7.69 14.54 -1.18
CA ARG A 256 -7.99 13.18 -1.61
C ARG A 256 -6.75 12.31 -1.58
N CYS A 257 -6.94 11.04 -1.25
CA CYS A 257 -5.88 10.05 -1.28
C CYS A 257 -5.60 9.72 -2.76
N VAL A 258 -4.37 9.94 -3.21
CA VAL A 258 -3.97 9.70 -4.61
C VAL A 258 -3.09 8.47 -4.75
N GLU A 259 -2.35 8.13 -3.69
CA GLU A 259 -1.58 6.91 -3.52
C GLU A 259 -1.67 6.49 -2.03
N PRO A 260 -1.34 5.24 -1.67
CA PRO A 260 -1.38 4.80 -0.27
C PRO A 260 -0.58 5.75 0.63
N GLY A 261 -1.23 6.34 1.63
CA GLY A 261 -0.63 7.31 2.54
C GLY A 261 -0.30 8.69 1.95
N VAL A 262 -0.56 8.94 0.66
CA VAL A 262 -0.24 10.21 0.00
C VAL A 262 -1.52 11.00 -0.27
N CYS A 263 -1.66 12.12 0.44
CA CYS A 263 -2.75 13.07 0.24
C CYS A 263 -2.39 14.12 -0.81
N ARG A 264 -3.35 14.44 -1.68
CA ARG A 264 -3.31 15.61 -2.56
C ARG A 264 -4.41 16.57 -2.13
N CYS A 265 -4.03 17.80 -1.84
CA CYS A 265 -4.99 18.83 -1.42
C CYS A 265 -5.95 19.20 -2.55
N GLU A 266 -7.18 19.54 -2.15
CA GLU A 266 -8.19 20.06 -3.08
C GLU A 266 -7.83 21.48 -3.53
N ALA A 267 -8.50 21.97 -4.57
CA ALA A 267 -8.27 23.32 -5.07
C ALA A 267 -8.52 24.38 -3.98
N GLY A 268 -7.59 25.32 -3.83
CA GLY A 268 -7.63 26.35 -2.78
C GLY A 268 -7.04 25.90 -1.44
N TYR A 269 -6.44 24.71 -1.36
CA TYR A 269 -5.71 24.22 -0.21
C TYR A 269 -4.26 23.87 -0.58
N GLU A 270 -3.35 23.98 0.39
CA GLU A 270 -1.94 23.63 0.26
C GLU A 270 -1.48 22.68 1.36
N MET A 271 -0.45 21.88 1.07
CA MET A 271 0.08 20.90 2.03
C MET A 271 0.96 21.59 3.07
N SER A 272 0.61 21.45 4.35
CA SER A 272 1.38 21.88 5.53
C SER A 272 1.80 20.67 6.38
N GLU A 273 2.51 20.91 7.49
CA GLU A 273 2.84 19.86 8.48
C GLU A 273 1.60 19.22 9.13
N MET A 274 0.47 19.94 9.16
CA MET A 274 -0.79 19.48 9.78
C MET A 274 -1.81 18.95 8.76
N GLY A 275 -1.45 18.88 7.47
CA GLY A 275 -2.32 18.41 6.38
C GLY A 275 -2.66 19.52 5.39
N CYS A 276 -3.83 19.45 4.75
CA CYS A 276 -4.22 20.45 3.75
C CYS A 276 -4.87 21.68 4.40
N GLU A 277 -4.12 22.79 4.41
CA GLU A 277 -4.55 24.08 4.95
C GLU A 277 -5.13 24.98 3.85
N PRO A 278 -6.16 25.80 4.16
CA PRO A 278 -6.78 26.68 3.18
C PRO A 278 -5.86 27.85 2.80
N ILE A 279 -5.90 28.21 1.52
CA ILE A 279 -5.17 29.35 0.96
C ILE A 279 -6.05 30.60 1.04
N CYS A 280 -5.52 31.67 1.61
CA CYS A 280 -6.12 33.00 1.58
C CYS A 280 -5.12 33.97 0.94
N SER A 281 -5.35 34.37 -0.32
CA SER A 281 -4.36 35.07 -1.15
C SER A 281 -3.86 36.40 -0.57
N ASN A 282 -4.74 37.14 0.12
CA ASN A 282 -4.40 38.40 0.79
C ASN A 282 -4.01 38.22 2.27
N GLY A 283 -3.98 36.98 2.76
CA GLY A 283 -3.87 36.65 4.18
C GLY A 283 -5.09 37.09 5.01
N CYS A 284 -5.09 36.72 6.29
CA CYS A 284 -6.15 37.08 7.24
C CYS A 284 -5.58 37.96 8.36
N PHE A 285 -5.50 39.27 8.15
CA PHE A 285 -5.03 40.20 9.17
C PHE A 285 -5.96 40.16 10.40
N HIS A 286 -5.41 39.92 11.59
CA HIS A 286 -6.18 39.67 12.83
C HIS A 286 -7.23 38.56 12.74
N GLY A 287 -7.05 37.60 11.82
CA GLY A 287 -7.93 36.45 11.64
C GLY A 287 -7.16 35.15 11.44
N VAL A 288 -7.89 34.10 11.08
CA VAL A 288 -7.39 32.77 10.70
C VAL A 288 -8.10 32.35 9.41
N CYS A 289 -7.35 31.79 8.45
CA CYS A 289 -7.94 31.24 7.23
C CYS A 289 -8.64 29.93 7.58
N THR A 290 -9.96 29.86 7.39
CA THR A 290 -10.79 28.70 7.79
C THR A 290 -11.31 27.90 6.61
N ALA A 291 -11.37 28.52 5.43
CA ALA A 291 -11.65 27.91 4.15
C ALA A 291 -10.97 28.77 3.06
N PRO A 292 -10.84 28.29 1.81
CA PRO A 292 -10.20 29.06 0.75
C PRO A 292 -10.80 30.46 0.63
N GLU A 293 -9.94 31.48 0.60
CA GLU A 293 -10.31 32.89 0.57
C GLU A 293 -11.28 33.36 1.70
N THR A 294 -11.38 32.59 2.79
CA THR A 294 -12.34 32.85 3.88
C THR A 294 -11.64 32.99 5.24
N CYS A 295 -11.62 34.23 5.72
CA CYS A 295 -11.07 34.58 7.03
C CYS A 295 -12.13 34.59 8.14
N SER A 296 -11.79 33.98 9.28
CA SER A 296 -12.50 34.12 10.55
C SER A 296 -11.72 35.03 11.49
N CYS A 297 -12.37 36.04 12.06
CA CYS A 297 -11.71 37.04 12.91
C CYS A 297 -11.40 36.49 14.29
N LYS A 298 -10.25 36.90 14.86
CA LYS A 298 -9.88 36.57 16.24
C LYS A 298 -10.86 37.22 17.24
N PRO A 299 -10.98 36.71 18.48
CA PRO A 299 -11.79 37.34 19.51
C PRO A 299 -11.45 38.82 19.69
N GLY A 300 -12.49 39.67 19.80
CA GLY A 300 -12.31 41.13 19.87
C GLY A 300 -12.12 41.83 18.52
N TYR A 301 -12.26 41.10 17.41
CA TYR A 301 -12.28 41.64 16.05
C TYR A 301 -13.57 41.22 15.33
N GLN A 302 -14.04 42.07 14.42
CA GLN A 302 -15.21 41.80 13.58
C GLN A 302 -14.89 41.98 12.11
N LYS A 303 -15.58 41.22 11.26
CA LYS A 303 -15.39 41.27 9.81
C LYS A 303 -16.07 42.53 9.25
N VAL A 304 -15.27 43.41 8.67
CA VAL A 304 -15.73 44.60 7.95
C VAL A 304 -15.12 44.53 6.55
N GLY A 305 -15.95 44.19 5.56
CA GLY A 305 -15.47 43.80 4.23
C GLY A 305 -14.65 42.52 4.29
N ASP A 306 -13.44 42.55 3.72
CA ASP A 306 -12.49 41.41 3.73
C ASP A 306 -11.47 41.46 4.88
N HIS A 307 -11.58 42.45 5.77
CA HIS A 307 -10.63 42.66 6.87
C HIS A 307 -11.29 42.48 8.24
N CYS A 308 -10.49 42.07 9.22
CA CYS A 308 -10.91 42.00 10.62
C CYS A 308 -10.50 43.28 11.34
N THR A 309 -11.47 44.11 11.71
CA THR A 309 -11.25 45.36 12.44
C THR A 309 -11.47 45.17 13.93
N ALA A 310 -10.68 45.86 14.74
CA ALA A 310 -10.80 45.78 16.20
C ALA A 310 -12.18 46.24 16.68
N THR A 311 -12.66 45.60 17.73
CA THR A 311 -13.93 45.93 18.38
C THR A 311 -13.67 46.39 19.81
N CYS A 312 -14.34 47.47 20.22
CA CYS A 312 -14.31 48.01 21.56
C CYS A 312 -15.72 47.96 22.15
N ASP A 313 -15.85 47.52 23.41
CA ASP A 313 -17.13 47.39 24.12
C ASP A 313 -17.82 48.75 24.32
N ARG A 314 -17.01 49.82 24.33
CA ARG A 314 -17.45 51.21 24.36
C ARG A 314 -16.74 52.01 23.26
N PRO A 315 -17.38 53.02 22.67
CA PRO A 315 -16.75 53.85 21.65
C PRO A 315 -15.58 54.65 22.23
N CYS A 316 -14.47 54.72 21.47
CA CYS A 316 -13.32 55.56 21.80
C CYS A 316 -13.66 57.04 21.54
N LEU A 317 -13.92 57.81 22.60
CA LEU A 317 -14.23 59.23 22.46
C LEU A 317 -12.95 60.03 22.18
N ASN A 318 -12.92 60.77 21.06
CA ASN A 318 -11.74 61.44 20.50
C ASN A 318 -10.56 60.50 20.14
N GLY A 319 -10.86 59.24 19.79
CA GLY A 319 -9.87 58.27 19.33
C GLY A 319 -10.46 57.23 18.39
N GLU A 320 -9.64 56.25 18.01
CA GLU A 320 -10.00 55.12 17.17
C GLU A 320 -9.71 53.81 17.89
N CYS A 321 -10.55 52.78 17.68
CA CYS A 321 -10.33 51.46 18.25
C CYS A 321 -9.29 50.72 17.41
N THR A 322 -8.06 50.64 17.89
CA THR A 322 -6.92 50.03 17.17
C THR A 322 -6.62 48.60 17.62
N GLY A 323 -7.21 48.15 18.72
CA GLY A 323 -7.13 46.78 19.22
C GLY A 323 -8.34 46.45 20.10
N PRO A 324 -8.54 45.18 20.50
CA PRO A 324 -9.66 44.78 21.34
C PRO A 324 -9.69 45.58 22.65
N ASN A 325 -10.69 46.44 22.81
CA ASN A 325 -10.78 47.37 23.94
C ASN A 325 -9.56 48.30 24.11
N VAL A 326 -8.85 48.62 23.02
CA VAL A 326 -7.70 49.54 23.01
C VAL A 326 -7.99 50.73 22.11
N CYS A 327 -8.04 51.92 22.72
CA CYS A 327 -8.23 53.18 22.02
C CYS A 327 -6.88 53.86 21.73
N SER A 328 -6.66 54.25 20.49
CA SER A 328 -5.58 55.15 20.09
C SER A 328 -6.15 56.56 19.94
N CYS A 329 -5.57 57.52 20.66
CA CYS A 329 -6.10 58.87 20.69
C CYS A 329 -5.77 59.66 19.43
N ASN A 330 -6.73 60.48 18.98
CA ASN A 330 -6.53 61.38 17.87
C ASN A 330 -5.42 62.40 18.19
N ARG A 331 -4.83 62.98 17.13
CA ARG A 331 -3.73 63.94 17.29
C ARG A 331 -4.11 65.08 18.23
N GLY A 332 -3.27 65.32 19.25
CA GLY A 332 -3.49 66.37 20.24
C GLY A 332 -4.37 65.94 21.43
N TYR A 333 -4.74 64.67 21.50
CA TYR A 333 -5.37 64.04 22.66
C TYR A 333 -4.44 63.00 23.27
N ILE A 334 -4.61 62.72 24.56
CA ILE A 334 -3.91 61.67 25.31
C ILE A 334 -4.94 60.80 26.04
N LEU A 335 -4.57 59.56 26.37
CA LEU A 335 -5.46 58.62 27.05
C LEU A 335 -5.82 59.16 28.45
N ASP A 336 -7.09 59.09 28.80
CA ASP A 336 -7.58 59.41 30.14
C ASP A 336 -7.21 58.29 31.12
N GLU A 337 -6.58 58.65 32.24
CA GLU A 337 -6.18 57.70 33.28
C GLU A 337 -7.40 57.06 33.99
N ALA A 338 -8.54 57.76 34.00
CA ALA A 338 -9.76 57.28 34.67
C ALA A 338 -10.63 56.41 33.76
N ASN A 339 -10.57 56.59 32.45
CA ASN A 339 -11.39 55.86 31.49
C ASN A 339 -10.59 55.54 30.21
N PRO A 340 -10.20 54.28 29.98
CA PRO A 340 -9.40 53.88 28.82
C PRO A 340 -10.12 54.03 27.47
N PHE A 341 -11.42 54.34 27.46
CA PHE A 341 -12.19 54.65 26.25
C PHE A 341 -12.32 56.15 25.97
N HIS A 342 -11.66 56.98 26.78
CA HIS A 342 -11.72 58.43 26.65
C HIS A 342 -10.34 59.00 26.36
N CYS A 343 -10.26 59.81 25.31
CA CYS A 343 -9.09 60.59 24.99
C CYS A 343 -9.36 62.06 25.34
N ILE A 344 -8.58 62.58 26.30
CA ILE A 344 -8.68 63.96 26.77
C ILE A 344 -7.70 64.85 26.00
N ALA A 345 -8.09 66.11 25.81
CA ALA A 345 -7.25 67.07 25.10
C ALA A 345 -5.91 67.29 25.82
N HIS A 346 -4.82 67.26 25.06
CA HIS A 346 -3.48 67.53 25.58
C HIS A 346 -3.18 69.03 25.51
N CYS A 347 -2.84 69.60 26.66
CA CYS A 347 -2.38 70.97 26.83
C CYS A 347 -0.98 70.93 27.50
N PRO A 348 0.15 71.08 26.75
CA PRO A 348 1.51 70.85 27.24
C PRO A 348 1.91 71.66 28.47
N ASN A 349 1.36 72.88 28.60
CA ASN A 349 1.63 73.79 29.72
C ASN A 349 0.46 73.84 30.72
N GLY A 350 -0.51 72.94 30.60
CA GLY A 350 -1.78 72.99 31.32
C GLY A 350 -2.63 74.23 30.99
N CYS A 351 -3.70 74.41 31.76
CA CYS A 351 -4.60 75.57 31.67
C CYS A 351 -4.72 76.26 33.03
N PRO A 352 -3.79 77.17 33.40
CA PRO A 352 -3.89 77.87 34.67
C PRO A 352 -5.17 78.71 34.71
N ASN A 353 -5.99 78.51 35.75
CA ASN A 353 -7.32 79.13 35.91
C ASN A 353 -8.31 78.85 34.76
N GLY A 354 -8.17 77.70 34.10
CA GLY A 354 -9.09 77.24 33.08
C GLY A 354 -9.12 75.71 32.98
N VAL A 355 -9.84 75.21 32.00
CA VAL A 355 -9.94 73.78 31.67
C VAL A 355 -9.53 73.56 30.21
N CYS A 356 -8.84 72.45 29.92
CA CYS A 356 -8.45 72.11 28.56
C CYS A 356 -9.71 71.66 27.79
N SER A 357 -10.21 72.55 26.93
CA SER A 357 -11.46 72.36 26.16
C SER A 357 -11.22 71.71 24.79
N GLY A 358 -9.98 71.67 24.34
CA GLY A 358 -9.54 71.06 23.08
C GLY A 358 -8.01 71.06 23.00
N PRO A 359 -7.40 70.39 22.02
CA PRO A 359 -5.94 70.31 21.89
C PRO A 359 -5.30 71.69 21.88
N ASN A 360 -4.39 71.95 22.83
CA ASN A 360 -3.78 73.27 23.03
C ASN A 360 -4.81 74.42 23.17
N MET A 361 -5.99 74.20 23.75
CA MET A 361 -7.07 75.20 23.84
C MET A 361 -7.70 75.23 25.23
N CYS A 362 -7.44 76.29 25.98
CA CYS A 362 -8.00 76.47 27.32
C CYS A 362 -9.29 77.29 27.30
N LEU A 363 -10.28 76.84 28.06
CA LEU A 363 -11.49 77.57 28.40
C LEU A 363 -11.33 78.15 29.81
N CYS A 364 -11.43 79.46 29.96
CA CYS A 364 -11.18 80.12 31.24
C CYS A 364 -12.33 79.93 32.23
N ASN A 365 -11.98 79.75 33.50
CA ASN A 365 -12.95 79.69 34.58
C ASN A 365 -13.63 81.05 34.77
N ALA A 366 -14.81 81.06 35.41
CA ALA A 366 -15.53 82.28 35.70
C ALA A 366 -14.65 83.31 36.45
N GLY A 367 -14.65 84.56 35.97
CA GLY A 367 -13.79 85.64 36.50
C GLY A 367 -12.40 85.76 35.83
N TYR A 368 -12.07 84.86 34.90
CA TYR A 368 -10.81 84.88 34.15
C TYR A 368 -11.07 85.04 32.64
N VAL A 369 -10.14 85.70 31.95
CA VAL A 369 -10.16 85.94 30.50
C VAL A 369 -8.86 85.45 29.87
N LYS A 370 -8.90 85.09 28.57
CA LYS A 370 -7.69 84.68 27.84
C LYS A 370 -6.68 85.83 27.81
N ASP A 371 -5.44 85.53 28.13
CA ASP A 371 -4.32 86.47 28.02
C ASP A 371 -4.08 86.81 26.54
N ARG A 372 -4.16 88.11 26.22
CA ARG A 372 -3.93 88.64 24.86
C ARG A 372 -2.53 89.23 24.70
N SER A 373 -1.70 89.21 25.75
CA SER A 373 -0.37 89.81 25.77
C SER A 373 0.62 89.04 24.88
N LEU A 374 0.41 87.74 24.72
CA LEU A 374 1.19 86.87 23.84
C LEU A 374 0.26 86.26 22.78
N LYS A 375 0.63 86.44 21.50
CA LYS A 375 -0.13 85.91 20.37
C LYS A 375 -0.14 84.37 20.44
N GLY A 376 -1.32 83.78 20.65
CA GLY A 376 -1.51 82.34 20.80
C GLY A 376 -1.44 81.82 22.23
N SER A 377 -1.34 82.70 23.24
CA SER A 377 -1.44 82.30 24.65
C SER A 377 -2.80 81.66 24.94
N GLN A 378 -2.76 80.58 25.71
CA GLN A 378 -3.93 79.90 26.25
C GLN A 378 -4.05 80.10 27.76
N ALA A 379 -3.22 80.96 28.35
CA ALA A 379 -3.28 81.27 29.77
C ALA A 379 -4.54 82.09 30.09
N CYS A 380 -5.18 81.80 31.23
CA CYS A 380 -6.33 82.54 31.72
C CYS A 380 -5.91 83.44 32.88
N ILE A 381 -6.07 84.75 32.68
CA ILE A 381 -5.72 85.81 33.63
C ILE A 381 -6.97 86.42 34.25
N LYS A 382 -6.88 86.91 35.50
CA LYS A 382 -8.02 87.57 36.16
C LYS A 382 -8.46 88.79 35.37
N ARG A 383 -9.77 88.99 35.28
CA ARG A 383 -10.36 90.19 34.70
C ARG A 383 -10.08 91.37 35.65
N PHE A 384 -9.12 92.23 35.30
CA PHE A 384 -8.96 93.51 35.97
C PHE A 384 -9.98 94.48 35.40
N ASP A 385 -11.13 94.59 36.04
CA ASP A 385 -12.04 95.71 35.79
C ASP A 385 -11.35 96.97 36.38
N GLY A 386 -10.61 97.67 35.52
CA GLY A 386 -10.00 98.94 35.86
C GLY A 386 -11.08 99.97 36.11
N VAL A 387 -11.56 100.07 37.35
CA VAL A 387 -12.15 101.32 37.84
C VAL A 387 -11.00 102.32 37.88
N LYS A 388 -10.90 103.15 36.84
CA LYS A 388 -10.16 104.41 36.93
C LYS A 388 -10.91 105.28 37.94
N SER A 389 -10.42 105.30 39.18
CA SER A 389 -10.74 106.36 40.14
C SER A 389 -10.00 107.64 39.79
#